data_AF-A0A2P5BJH1-F1
#
_entry.id   AF-A0A2P5BJH1-F1
#
_cell.length_a   1.000
_cell.length_b   1.000
_cell.length_c   1.000
_cell.angle_alpha   90.00
_cell.angle_beta   90.00
_cell.angle_gamma   90.00
#
_symmetry.space_group_name_H-M   'P 1'
#
loop_
_entity.id
_entity.type
_entity.pdbx_description
1 polymer ?
#
loop_
_entity_poly.entity_id
_entity_poly.type
_entity_poly.pdbx_seq_one_letter_code
_entity_poly.pdbx_strand_id
1 'polypeptide(L)'
;MVIGSGLRAPPSTLGSMAKTKTPESMPPSKGKEKVDCSKKRKVIFEDVPASSPPPPPQPASTSVPPTEAATSEPIPADKGDELFALLNQLPEKVGMSAAFIDRFTSEEGWERMKRRSAKVAFGSAMRMLANTAAAAVLMHDPVLEGLEKAEKLDEITQAFENSEKAWEEERANLLLEKQQMLEDLSKERLAKENSEEKIRELEKVVSEYPDRMREATSEAVHNAIKEFKATEVKELEEKASDIASSTIIYNIFCEHPDFDFSILGEDVVELVQSWKEDTDKAGDDGASPSS
;
A
#
# COMPACT_ATOMS: atom_id res chain seq x y z
N MET A 1 22.24 -0.96 -47.76
CA MET A 1 23.26 0.08 -47.46
C MET A 1 22.52 1.41 -47.37
N VAL A 2 22.86 2.27 -46.40
CA VAL A 2 22.11 3.42 -45.82
C VAL A 2 21.47 3.05 -44.48
N ILE A 3 22.20 3.31 -43.40
CA ILE A 3 21.75 3.34 -42.01
C ILE A 3 21.90 4.78 -41.54
N GLY A 4 20.78 5.45 -41.31
CA GLY A 4 20.74 6.78 -40.72
C GLY A 4 21.06 6.71 -39.23
N SER A 5 22.10 7.43 -38.83
CA SER A 5 22.52 7.62 -37.44
C SER A 5 21.69 8.72 -36.77
N GLY A 6 21.30 8.55 -35.51
CA GLY A 6 20.70 9.63 -34.75
C GLY A 6 20.15 9.23 -33.38
N LEU A 7 21.03 8.94 -32.41
CA LEU A 7 20.65 9.03 -31.00
C LEU A 7 21.70 9.85 -30.25
N ARG A 8 21.22 11.02 -29.81
CA ARG A 8 21.89 12.06 -29.04
C ARG A 8 21.72 11.72 -27.56
N ALA A 9 22.82 11.56 -26.83
CA ALA A 9 22.80 11.49 -25.36
C ALA A 9 22.88 12.91 -24.75
N PRO A 10 22.22 13.18 -23.60
CA PRO A 10 22.53 14.35 -22.80
C PRO A 10 23.65 14.06 -21.79
N PRO A 11 24.48 15.07 -21.43
CA PRO A 11 25.63 14.89 -20.55
C PRO A 11 25.24 14.96 -19.06
N SER A 12 25.99 14.22 -18.25
CA SER A 12 26.02 14.33 -16.79
C SER A 12 26.68 15.65 -16.38
N THR A 13 26.13 16.31 -15.36
CA THR A 13 26.83 17.38 -14.63
C THR A 13 26.73 17.19 -13.13
N LEU A 14 27.92 17.26 -12.55
CA LEU A 14 28.35 17.11 -11.18
C LEU A 14 28.22 18.45 -10.43
N GLY A 15 27.97 18.41 -9.11
CA GLY A 15 28.10 19.55 -8.19
C GLY A 15 26.85 19.71 -7.31
N SER A 16 26.90 19.98 -6.01
CA SER A 16 27.99 20.29 -5.09
C SER A 16 27.47 20.12 -3.65
N MET A 17 28.42 20.00 -2.73
CA MET A 17 28.27 19.86 -1.29
C MET A 17 27.56 21.04 -0.62
N ALA A 18 26.78 20.76 0.44
CA ALA A 18 26.55 21.69 1.54
C ALA A 18 26.62 20.95 2.87
N LYS A 19 27.60 21.34 3.70
CA LYS A 19 27.80 20.95 5.10
C LYS A 19 27.07 21.95 6.00
N THR A 20 26.37 21.47 7.02
CA THR A 20 26.19 22.21 8.28
C THR A 20 26.43 21.29 9.50
N LYS A 21 27.35 21.76 10.34
CA LYS A 21 27.75 21.40 11.72
C LYS A 21 26.58 21.63 12.70
N THR A 22 26.46 21.18 13.96
CA THR A 22 27.10 20.25 14.94
C THR A 22 26.18 20.35 16.18
N PRO A 23 25.90 19.29 16.96
CA PRO A 23 25.51 19.44 18.37
C PRO A 23 26.65 18.97 19.29
N GLU A 24 27.10 19.81 20.21
CA GLU A 24 28.10 19.43 21.21
C GLU A 24 27.76 20.05 22.58
N SER A 25 27.46 19.20 23.56
CA SER A 25 28.16 19.18 24.87
C SER A 25 27.53 18.13 25.83
N MET A 26 28.38 17.16 26.20
CA MET A 26 28.25 16.09 27.20
C MET A 26 28.64 16.63 28.63
N PRO A 27 28.65 15.88 29.79
CA PRO A 27 29.17 14.51 29.98
C PRO A 27 28.58 13.68 31.19
N PRO A 28 29.28 12.71 31.83
CA PRO A 28 29.15 11.26 31.59
C PRO A 28 28.79 10.43 32.85
N SER A 29 28.43 9.14 32.70
CA SER A 29 28.73 8.17 33.78
C SER A 29 29.06 6.78 33.24
N LYS A 30 30.20 6.25 33.71
CA LYS A 30 30.69 4.90 33.49
C LYS A 30 29.86 3.92 34.33
N GLY A 31 29.41 2.85 33.71
CA GLY A 31 28.92 1.66 34.42
C GLY A 31 29.00 0.45 33.51
N LYS A 32 30.07 -0.33 33.62
CA LYS A 32 30.10 -1.68 33.06
C LYS A 32 29.17 -2.54 33.89
N GLU A 33 28.12 -3.09 33.29
CA GLU A 33 27.46 -4.27 33.83
C GLU A 33 27.00 -5.17 32.70
N LYS A 34 27.53 -6.39 32.68
CA LYS A 34 27.05 -7.49 31.84
C LYS A 34 25.81 -8.06 32.52
N VAL A 35 24.65 -8.04 31.86
CA VAL A 35 23.49 -8.83 32.30
C VAL A 35 22.97 -9.67 31.14
N ASP A 36 22.89 -10.95 31.45
CA ASP A 36 22.51 -12.13 30.69
C ASP A 36 21.02 -12.07 30.28
N CYS A 37 20.75 -12.19 28.98
CA CYS A 37 19.40 -12.27 28.43
C CYS A 37 18.85 -13.70 28.54
N SER A 38 18.50 -14.12 29.75
CA SER A 38 17.84 -15.41 29.98
C SER A 38 16.62 -15.26 30.88
N LYS A 39 15.47 -14.87 30.29
CA LYS A 39 14.16 -15.08 30.93
C LYS A 39 13.08 -15.38 29.90
N LYS A 40 13.01 -16.64 29.49
CA LYS A 40 11.85 -17.21 28.80
C LYS A 40 10.70 -17.29 29.79
N ARG A 41 9.67 -16.45 29.61
CA ARG A 41 8.40 -16.60 30.32
C ARG A 41 7.63 -17.74 29.66
N LYS A 42 7.34 -18.77 30.45
CA LYS A 42 6.54 -19.94 30.11
C LYS A 42 5.08 -19.47 29.94
N VAL A 43 4.59 -19.43 28.71
CA VAL A 43 3.15 -19.29 28.44
C VAL A 43 2.53 -20.65 28.66
N ILE A 44 1.60 -20.73 29.60
CA ILE A 44 0.76 -21.90 29.84
C ILE A 44 -0.45 -21.71 28.92
N PHE A 45 -0.68 -22.65 28.00
CA PHE A 45 -1.92 -22.73 27.25
C PHE A 45 -2.96 -23.42 28.14
N GLU A 46 -4.08 -22.75 28.38
CA GLU A 46 -5.29 -23.38 28.90
C GLU A 46 -5.94 -24.19 27.77
N ASP A 47 -6.27 -25.44 28.08
CA ASP A 47 -6.93 -26.39 27.20
C ASP A 47 -8.36 -25.93 26.90
N VAL A 48 -8.72 -25.91 25.62
CA VAL A 48 -10.07 -25.62 25.13
C VAL A 48 -10.92 -26.89 25.26
N PRO A 49 -12.02 -26.92 26.04
CA PRO A 49 -12.93 -28.04 25.98
C PRO A 49 -13.79 -27.95 24.71
N ALA A 50 -13.83 -29.07 23.99
CA ALA A 50 -14.60 -29.24 22.77
C ALA A 50 -16.08 -28.88 22.94
N SER A 51 -16.59 -28.15 21.95
CA SER A 51 -17.98 -27.70 21.82
C SER A 51 -18.99 -28.85 21.95
N SER A 52 -19.96 -28.70 22.85
CA SER A 52 -21.20 -29.50 22.83
C SER A 52 -22.19 -28.93 21.81
N PRO A 53 -23.11 -29.75 21.25
CA PRO A 53 -24.10 -29.27 20.28
C PRO A 53 -25.23 -28.47 20.95
N PRO A 54 -25.90 -27.56 20.21
CA PRO A 54 -26.89 -26.65 20.79
C PRO A 54 -28.19 -27.38 21.18
N PRO A 55 -28.87 -26.95 22.26
CA PRO A 55 -30.13 -27.54 22.68
C PRO A 55 -31.31 -27.11 21.77
N PRO A 56 -32.37 -27.95 21.65
CA PRO A 56 -33.53 -27.68 20.80
C PRO A 56 -34.42 -26.55 21.38
N PRO A 57 -35.19 -25.84 20.52
CA PRO A 57 -35.95 -24.66 20.93
C PRO A 57 -37.23 -25.06 21.68
N GLN A 58 -37.43 -24.47 22.87
CA GLN A 58 -38.69 -24.56 23.61
C GLN A 58 -39.33 -23.17 23.83
N PRO A 59 -40.66 -23.13 24.01
CA PRO A 59 -41.52 -22.07 23.47
C PRO A 59 -41.62 -20.84 24.37
N ALA A 60 -42.06 -19.75 23.74
CA ALA A 60 -42.31 -18.44 24.32
C ALA A 60 -43.03 -18.51 25.68
N SER A 61 -42.44 -17.84 26.66
CA SER A 61 -43.15 -17.31 27.82
C SER A 61 -42.60 -15.93 28.13
N THR A 62 -43.46 -14.97 27.80
CA THR A 62 -43.59 -13.62 28.34
C THR A 62 -42.79 -13.34 29.61
N SER A 63 -41.76 -12.49 29.48
CA SER A 63 -41.23 -11.69 30.60
C SER A 63 -41.62 -10.24 30.33
N VAL A 64 -42.49 -9.75 31.20
CA VAL A 64 -42.84 -8.34 31.41
C VAL A 64 -41.55 -7.51 31.51
N PRO A 65 -41.49 -6.29 30.93
CA PRO A 65 -40.28 -5.47 30.96
C PRO A 65 -39.99 -5.00 32.40
N PRO A 66 -38.71 -4.91 32.81
CA PRO A 66 -38.38 -4.25 34.07
C PRO A 66 -38.66 -2.76 33.91
N THR A 67 -39.71 -2.30 34.61
CA THR A 67 -39.91 -0.90 34.96
C THR A 67 -38.76 -0.49 35.88
N GLU A 68 -37.66 -0.01 35.30
CA GLU A 68 -36.67 0.76 36.04
C GLU A 68 -36.82 2.23 35.68
N ALA A 69 -37.49 2.90 36.62
CA ALA A 69 -37.23 4.24 37.08
C ALA A 69 -36.50 5.15 36.09
N ALA A 70 -37.28 6.05 35.50
CA ALA A 70 -36.79 7.36 35.13
C ALA A 70 -35.96 7.90 36.30
N THR A 71 -34.63 7.82 36.17
CA THR A 71 -33.78 8.78 36.84
C THR A 71 -33.99 10.04 36.04
N SER A 72 -35.10 10.73 36.31
CA SER A 72 -35.16 12.15 36.03
C SER A 72 -34.05 12.74 36.87
N GLU A 73 -32.89 12.95 36.23
CA GLU A 73 -32.09 14.13 36.56
C GLU A 73 -33.08 15.25 36.85
N PRO A 74 -32.92 16.00 37.96
CA PRO A 74 -33.79 17.13 38.19
C PRO A 74 -33.58 18.01 36.97
N ILE A 75 -34.58 18.04 36.07
CA ILE A 75 -34.67 19.01 34.98
C ILE A 75 -34.34 20.31 35.69
N PRO A 76 -33.20 20.95 35.38
CA PRO A 76 -32.82 22.16 36.09
C PRO A 76 -34.00 23.08 35.91
N ALA A 77 -34.73 23.36 37.00
CA ALA A 77 -35.90 24.21 36.95
C ALA A 77 -35.50 25.43 36.13
N ASP A 78 -36.17 25.63 34.99
CA ASP A 78 -35.74 26.60 34.02
C ASP A 78 -35.71 27.94 34.74
N LYS A 79 -34.52 28.50 34.96
CA LYS A 79 -34.40 29.77 35.69
C LYS A 79 -35.08 30.90 34.92
N GLY A 80 -35.38 30.69 33.63
CA GLY A 80 -36.32 31.50 32.87
C GLY A 80 -37.72 31.48 33.49
N ASP A 81 -38.26 30.29 33.81
CA ASP A 81 -39.54 30.15 34.51
C ASP A 81 -39.53 30.84 35.89
N GLU A 82 -38.38 30.87 36.57
CA GLU A 82 -38.20 31.59 37.83
C GLU A 82 -38.23 33.13 37.64
N LEU A 83 -37.59 33.66 36.59
CA LEU A 83 -37.67 35.07 36.20
C LEU A 83 -39.10 35.47 35.82
N PHE A 84 -39.79 34.65 35.02
CA PHE A 84 -41.18 34.86 34.65
C PHE A 84 -42.12 34.80 35.86
N ALA A 85 -41.89 33.86 36.79
CA ALA A 85 -42.63 33.81 38.05
C ALA A 85 -42.39 35.05 38.91
N LEU A 86 -41.15 35.56 38.97
CA LEU A 86 -40.81 36.79 39.67
C LEU A 86 -41.50 38.02 39.05
N LEU A 87 -41.49 38.12 37.72
CA LEU A 87 -42.18 39.19 36.98
C LEU A 87 -43.70 39.19 37.25
N ASN A 88 -44.33 38.02 37.26
CA ASN A 88 -45.76 37.89 37.53
C ASN A 88 -46.14 38.25 38.98
N GLN A 89 -45.23 38.06 39.94
CA GLN A 89 -45.44 38.42 41.35
C GLN A 89 -44.97 39.85 41.69
N LEU A 90 -44.27 40.53 40.79
CA LEU A 90 -43.63 41.81 41.06
C LEU A 90 -44.61 42.89 41.53
N PRO A 91 -45.79 43.10 40.89
CA PRO A 91 -46.74 44.11 41.34
C PRO A 91 -47.16 43.90 42.79
N GLU A 92 -47.42 42.65 43.18
CA GLU A 92 -47.79 42.29 44.55
C GLU A 92 -46.62 42.51 45.53
N LYS A 93 -45.39 42.13 45.14
CA LYS A 93 -44.18 42.29 45.96
C LYS A 93 -43.82 43.75 46.25
N VAL A 94 -44.09 44.67 45.32
CA VAL A 94 -43.87 46.11 45.53
C VAL A 94 -45.12 46.85 46.00
N GLY A 95 -46.15 46.13 46.45
CA GLY A 95 -47.39 46.72 46.98
C GLY A 95 -48.19 47.51 45.94
N MET A 96 -47.99 47.23 44.66
CA MET A 96 -48.77 47.77 43.56
C MET A 96 -49.89 46.79 43.18
N SER A 97 -51.13 47.11 43.56
CA SER A 97 -52.27 46.39 42.99
C SER A 97 -52.52 46.85 41.54
N ALA A 98 -53.05 45.96 40.70
CA ALA A 98 -53.47 46.31 39.34
C ALA A 98 -54.41 47.54 39.34
N ALA A 99 -55.33 47.62 40.31
CA ALA A 99 -56.23 48.76 40.49
C ALA A 99 -55.51 50.06 40.94
N PHE A 100 -54.35 49.96 41.59
CA PHE A 100 -53.54 51.13 41.95
C PHE A 100 -52.74 51.64 40.74
N ILE A 101 -52.16 50.74 39.94
CA ILE A 101 -51.47 51.08 38.69
C ILE A 101 -52.46 51.72 37.70
N ASP A 102 -53.64 51.11 37.54
CA ASP A 102 -54.71 51.59 36.66
C ASP A 102 -55.11 53.05 36.96
N ARG A 103 -55.07 53.48 38.23
CA ARG A 103 -55.36 54.88 38.60
C ARG A 103 -54.40 55.90 38.00
N PHE A 104 -53.22 55.48 37.58
CA PHE A 104 -52.19 56.33 36.98
C PHE A 104 -52.01 56.11 35.48
N THR A 105 -52.36 54.93 34.98
CA THR A 105 -52.16 54.56 33.57
C THR A 105 -53.43 54.69 32.73
N SER A 106 -54.62 54.63 33.35
CA SER A 106 -55.91 54.81 32.67
C SER A 106 -56.33 56.28 32.66
N GLU A 107 -56.87 56.73 31.53
CA GLU A 107 -57.39 58.10 31.35
C GLU A 107 -58.43 58.46 32.42
N GLU A 108 -59.35 57.55 32.70
CA GLU A 108 -60.40 57.71 33.72
C GLU A 108 -59.79 57.71 35.14
N GLY A 109 -58.74 56.93 35.37
CA GLY A 109 -57.97 56.93 36.62
C GLY A 109 -57.28 58.27 36.87
N TRP A 110 -56.62 58.78 35.83
CA TRP A 110 -55.90 60.05 35.81
C TRP A 110 -56.83 61.25 36.02
N GLU A 111 -57.98 61.28 35.32
CA GLU A 111 -59.00 62.30 35.52
C GLU A 111 -59.59 62.28 36.94
N ARG A 112 -59.84 61.09 37.50
CA ARG A 112 -60.24 60.94 38.91
C ARG A 112 -59.17 61.45 39.88
N MET A 113 -57.89 61.36 39.53
CA MET A 113 -56.81 61.85 40.37
C MET A 113 -56.67 63.37 40.33
N LYS A 114 -56.83 64.01 39.15
CA LYS A 114 -56.83 65.48 39.01
C LYS A 114 -57.89 66.16 39.85
N ARG A 115 -59.03 65.50 40.06
CA ARG A 115 -60.14 66.00 40.91
C ARG A 115 -59.86 65.92 42.42
N ARG A 116 -58.76 65.28 42.85
CA ARG A 116 -58.38 65.20 44.27
C ARG A 116 -57.55 66.41 44.69
N SER A 117 -57.42 66.61 46.00
CA SER A 117 -56.53 67.65 46.52
C SER A 117 -55.08 67.38 46.10
N ALA A 118 -54.33 68.45 45.83
CA ALA A 118 -52.93 68.36 45.39
C ALA A 118 -52.08 67.49 46.33
N LYS A 119 -52.33 67.55 47.65
CA LYS A 119 -51.64 66.73 48.64
C LYS A 119 -51.87 65.22 48.45
N VAL A 120 -53.11 64.82 48.13
CA VAL A 120 -53.47 63.41 47.92
C VAL A 120 -52.96 62.90 46.57
N ALA A 121 -53.09 63.72 45.52
CA ALA A 121 -52.56 63.39 44.20
C ALA A 121 -51.03 63.23 44.23
N PHE A 122 -50.32 64.19 44.85
CA PHE A 122 -48.87 64.15 45.01
C PHE A 122 -48.39 62.95 45.82
N GLY A 123 -49.02 62.68 46.98
CA GLY A 123 -48.65 61.54 47.82
C GLY A 123 -48.87 60.19 47.11
N SER A 124 -49.93 60.07 46.32
CA SER A 124 -50.18 58.88 45.50
C SER A 124 -49.15 58.74 44.38
N ALA A 125 -48.78 59.84 43.71
CA ALA A 125 -47.77 59.85 42.65
C ALA A 125 -46.37 59.49 43.19
N MET A 126 -45.98 60.03 44.35
CA MET A 126 -44.72 59.68 45.01
C MET A 126 -44.67 58.21 45.42
N ARG A 127 -45.80 57.64 45.89
CA ARG A 127 -45.89 56.22 46.20
C ARG A 127 -45.73 55.35 44.96
N MET A 128 -46.37 55.73 43.85
CA MET A 128 -46.19 55.04 42.56
C MET A 128 -44.71 55.07 42.15
N LEU A 129 -44.09 56.26 42.14
CA LEU A 129 -42.68 56.42 41.78
C LEU A 129 -41.75 55.56 42.67
N ALA A 130 -41.96 55.58 44.00
CA ALA A 130 -41.17 54.79 44.93
C ALA A 130 -41.31 53.28 44.68
N ASN A 131 -42.53 52.80 44.45
CA ASN A 131 -42.77 51.39 44.18
C ASN A 131 -42.19 50.99 42.80
N THR A 132 -42.25 51.87 41.80
CA THR A 132 -41.69 51.60 40.46
C THR A 132 -40.16 51.53 40.52
N ALA A 133 -39.53 52.42 41.30
CA ALA A 133 -38.11 52.35 41.56
C ALA A 133 -37.74 51.05 42.30
N ALA A 134 -38.51 50.64 43.31
CA ALA A 134 -38.29 49.36 44.00
C ALA A 134 -38.42 48.15 43.07
N ALA A 135 -39.40 48.16 42.16
CA ALA A 135 -39.60 47.10 41.17
C ALA A 135 -38.42 47.02 40.19
N ALA A 136 -37.93 48.17 39.71
CA ALA A 136 -36.77 48.23 38.82
C ALA A 136 -35.50 47.70 39.49
N VAL A 137 -35.26 48.04 40.77
CA VAL A 137 -34.13 47.52 41.54
C VAL A 137 -34.24 46.00 41.73
N LEU A 138 -35.42 45.49 42.08
CA LEU A 138 -35.64 44.06 42.28
C LEU A 138 -35.48 43.23 41.00
N MET A 139 -35.74 43.81 39.82
CA MET A 139 -35.65 43.12 38.53
C MET A 139 -34.29 43.25 37.84
N HIS A 140 -33.43 44.16 38.28
CA HIS A 140 -32.17 44.46 37.61
C HIS A 140 -31.25 43.23 37.52
N ASP A 141 -30.94 42.61 38.66
CA ASP A 141 -30.00 41.50 38.70
C ASP A 141 -30.53 40.23 38.00
N PRO A 142 -31.81 39.83 38.19
CA PRO A 142 -32.38 38.69 37.46
C PRO A 142 -32.42 38.88 35.93
N VAL A 143 -32.68 40.11 35.45
CA VAL A 143 -32.70 40.40 34.01
C VAL A 143 -31.28 40.36 33.43
N LEU A 144 -30.28 40.91 34.12
CA LEU A 144 -28.88 40.81 33.69
C LEU A 144 -28.39 39.36 33.64
N GLU A 145 -28.70 38.55 34.67
CA GLU A 145 -28.38 37.12 34.67
C GLU A 145 -29.06 36.38 33.52
N GLY A 146 -30.31 36.75 33.19
CA GLY A 146 -31.04 36.20 32.04
C GLY A 146 -30.37 36.52 30.70
N LEU A 147 -29.92 37.77 30.51
CA LEU A 147 -29.21 38.19 29.30
C LEU A 147 -27.87 37.46 29.13
N GLU A 148 -27.07 37.34 30.20
CA GLU A 148 -25.80 36.61 30.16
C GLU A 148 -26.00 35.12 29.81
N LYS A 149 -27.06 34.50 30.30
CA LYS A 149 -27.39 33.10 29.93
C LYS A 149 -27.85 32.98 28.48
N ALA A 150 -28.62 33.95 27.97
CA ALA A 150 -29.04 33.95 26.57
C ALA A 150 -27.83 34.05 25.63
N GLU A 151 -26.85 34.88 25.97
CA GLU A 151 -25.58 34.96 25.24
C GLU A 151 -24.82 33.62 25.26
N LYS A 152 -24.71 32.97 26.43
CA LYS A 152 -24.09 31.64 26.53
C LYS A 152 -24.85 30.57 25.71
N LEU A 153 -26.17 30.65 25.64
CA LEU A 153 -26.96 29.74 24.80
C LEU A 153 -26.70 29.98 23.31
N ASP A 154 -26.53 31.23 22.88
CA ASP A 154 -26.15 31.57 21.51
C ASP A 154 -24.75 31.03 21.17
N GLU A 155 -23.78 31.21 22.06
CA GLU A 155 -22.43 30.64 21.92
C GLU A 155 -22.45 29.10 21.83
N ILE A 156 -23.25 28.43 22.68
CA ILE A 156 -23.42 26.97 22.63
C ILE A 156 -24.07 26.54 21.32
N THR A 157 -25.09 27.25 20.86
CA THR A 157 -25.79 26.95 19.60
C THR A 157 -24.83 27.07 18.43
N GLN A 158 -24.03 28.14 18.39
CA GLN A 158 -23.00 28.34 17.37
C GLN A 158 -21.92 27.27 17.42
N ALA A 159 -21.46 26.89 18.62
CA ALA A 159 -20.48 25.82 18.79
C ALA A 159 -21.02 24.48 18.30
N PHE A 160 -22.30 24.20 18.54
CA PHE A 160 -22.97 23.00 18.05
C PHE A 160 -23.03 22.97 16.52
N GLU A 161 -23.49 24.05 15.89
CA GLU A 161 -23.57 24.15 14.42
C GLU A 161 -22.19 24.02 13.76
N ASN A 162 -21.15 24.64 14.34
CA ASN A 162 -19.78 24.47 13.88
C ASN A 162 -19.29 23.02 14.01
N SER A 163 -19.64 22.34 15.10
CA SER A 163 -19.26 20.94 15.33
C SER A 163 -19.97 19.98 14.37
N GLU A 164 -21.25 20.23 14.09
CA GLU A 164 -22.03 19.44 13.13
C GLU A 164 -21.45 19.58 11.72
N LYS A 165 -21.10 20.81 11.33
CA LYS A 165 -20.44 21.07 10.05
C LYS A 165 -19.08 20.37 9.94
N ALA A 166 -18.25 20.44 10.99
CA ALA A 166 -16.96 19.76 11.01
C ALA A 166 -17.12 18.22 10.93
N TRP A 167 -18.12 17.67 11.60
CA TRP A 167 -18.42 16.24 11.54
C TRP A 167 -18.87 15.80 10.15
N GLU A 168 -19.72 16.57 9.47
CA GLU A 168 -20.14 16.25 8.10
C GLU A 168 -18.96 16.34 7.10
N GLU A 169 -18.04 17.29 7.28
CA GLU A 169 -16.82 17.38 6.47
C GLU A 169 -15.90 16.17 6.67
N GLU A 170 -15.63 15.80 7.93
CA GLU A 170 -14.87 14.58 8.27
C GLU A 170 -15.52 13.32 7.68
N ARG A 171 -16.86 13.22 7.77
CA ARG A 171 -17.61 12.10 7.17
C ARG A 171 -17.48 12.06 5.66
N ALA A 172 -17.54 13.21 4.98
CA ALA A 172 -17.35 13.29 3.53
C ALA A 172 -15.91 12.91 3.13
N ASN A 173 -14.91 13.37 3.88
CA ASN A 173 -13.51 13.01 3.67
C ASN A 173 -13.27 11.50 3.85
N LEU A 174 -13.83 10.90 4.90
CA LEU A 174 -13.75 9.45 5.14
C LEU A 174 -14.38 8.64 4.01
N LEU A 175 -15.53 9.08 3.48
CA LEU A 175 -16.18 8.42 2.35
C LEU A 175 -15.33 8.51 1.07
N LEU A 176 -14.72 9.65 0.83
CA LEU A 176 -13.81 9.86 -0.30
C LEU A 176 -12.55 8.98 -0.17
N GLU A 177 -11.94 8.93 1.00
CA GLU A 177 -10.78 8.07 1.28
C GLU A 177 -11.13 6.59 1.08
N LYS A 178 -12.29 6.16 1.57
CA LYS A 178 -12.80 4.80 1.34
C LYS A 178 -12.98 4.49 -0.15
N GLN A 179 -13.50 5.43 -0.91
CA GLN A 179 -13.66 5.27 -2.36
C GLN A 179 -12.30 5.14 -3.05
N GLN A 180 -11.35 6.00 -2.70
CA GLN A 180 -9.99 5.96 -3.24
C GLN A 180 -9.30 4.63 -2.93
N MET A 181 -9.38 4.15 -1.68
CA MET A 181 -8.81 2.85 -1.29
C MET A 181 -9.41 1.69 -2.09
N LEU A 182 -10.71 1.71 -2.37
CA LEU A 182 -11.35 0.68 -3.20
C LEU A 182 -10.87 0.71 -4.65
N GLU A 183 -10.67 1.90 -5.21
CA GLU A 183 -10.10 2.05 -6.55
C GLU A 183 -8.65 1.54 -6.60
N ASP A 184 -7.83 1.89 -5.61
CA ASP A 184 -6.43 1.45 -5.54
C ASP A 184 -6.34 -0.07 -5.34
N LEU A 185 -7.18 -0.64 -4.48
CA LEU A 185 -7.29 -2.09 -4.30
C LEU A 185 -7.66 -2.80 -5.62
N SER A 186 -8.55 -2.20 -6.42
CA SER A 186 -8.94 -2.76 -7.72
C SER A 186 -7.80 -2.74 -8.73
N LYS A 187 -7.03 -1.64 -8.78
CA LYS A 187 -5.84 -1.50 -9.63
C LYS A 187 -4.74 -2.47 -9.23
N GLU A 188 -4.49 -2.59 -7.92
CA GLU A 188 -3.50 -3.52 -7.37
C GLU A 188 -3.87 -4.98 -7.71
N ARG A 189 -5.15 -5.36 -7.55
CA ARG A 189 -5.61 -6.71 -7.89
C ARG A 189 -5.41 -7.03 -9.37
N LEU A 190 -5.70 -6.09 -10.27
CA LEU A 190 -5.49 -6.27 -11.70
C LEU A 190 -4.00 -6.37 -12.06
N ALA A 191 -3.15 -5.54 -11.45
CA ALA A 191 -1.71 -5.61 -11.63
C ALA A 191 -1.14 -6.95 -11.15
N LYS A 192 -1.64 -7.45 -10.01
CA LYS A 192 -1.29 -8.76 -9.46
C LYS A 192 -1.69 -9.89 -10.41
N GLU A 193 -2.93 -9.92 -10.89
CA GLU A 193 -3.40 -10.95 -11.83
C GLU A 193 -2.55 -11.00 -13.12
N ASN A 194 -2.25 -9.85 -13.71
CA ASN A 194 -1.34 -9.75 -14.88
C ASN A 194 0.07 -10.29 -14.57
N SER A 195 0.60 -10.03 -13.37
CA SER A 195 1.90 -10.59 -12.97
C SER A 195 1.86 -12.10 -12.76
N GLU A 196 0.76 -12.63 -12.19
CA GLU A 196 0.56 -14.07 -12.02
C GLU A 196 0.43 -14.80 -13.35
N GLU A 197 -0.23 -14.18 -14.35
CA GLU A 197 -0.29 -14.71 -15.72
C GLU A 197 1.10 -14.81 -16.35
N LYS A 198 1.91 -13.75 -16.27
CA LYS A 198 3.30 -13.77 -16.78
C LYS A 198 4.18 -14.81 -16.10
N ILE A 199 4.00 -15.01 -14.79
CA ILE A 199 4.70 -16.07 -14.06
C ILE A 199 4.30 -17.44 -14.61
N ARG A 200 3.00 -17.68 -14.84
CA ARG A 200 2.50 -18.94 -15.41
C ARG A 200 3.04 -19.20 -16.83
N GLU A 201 3.12 -18.18 -17.67
CA GLU A 201 3.74 -18.28 -19.00
C GLU A 201 5.22 -18.63 -18.89
N LEU A 202 5.94 -17.97 -17.98
CA LEU A 202 7.37 -18.24 -17.76
C LEU A 202 7.59 -19.65 -17.22
N GLU A 203 6.78 -20.10 -16.27
CA GLU A 203 6.79 -21.48 -15.75
C GLU A 203 6.57 -22.49 -16.87
N LYS A 204 5.62 -22.23 -17.78
CA LYS A 204 5.40 -23.06 -18.97
C LYS A 204 6.66 -23.11 -19.84
N VAL A 205 7.25 -21.97 -20.16
CA VAL A 205 8.48 -21.90 -20.98
C VAL A 205 9.64 -22.67 -20.33
N VAL A 206 9.82 -22.52 -19.01
CA VAL A 206 10.84 -23.21 -18.23
C VAL A 206 10.57 -24.72 -18.20
N SER A 207 9.31 -25.15 -18.08
CA SER A 207 8.94 -26.57 -18.09
C SER A 207 9.21 -27.24 -19.44
N GLU A 208 9.03 -26.51 -20.55
CA GLU A 208 9.28 -26.99 -21.91
C GLU A 208 10.76 -26.90 -22.32
N TYR A 209 11.58 -26.11 -21.61
CA TYR A 209 12.96 -25.86 -21.99
C TYR A 209 13.83 -27.14 -22.06
N PRO A 210 13.79 -28.07 -21.10
CA PRO A 210 14.57 -29.31 -21.16
C PRO A 210 14.23 -30.17 -22.38
N ASP A 211 12.95 -30.22 -22.74
CA ASP A 211 12.47 -31.02 -23.86
C ASP A 211 12.93 -30.41 -25.19
N ARG A 212 12.76 -29.08 -25.35
CA ARG A 212 13.28 -28.35 -26.53
C ARG A 212 14.80 -28.48 -26.67
N MET A 213 15.54 -28.40 -25.56
CA MET A 213 16.99 -28.57 -25.56
C MET A 213 17.40 -30.00 -25.97
N ARG A 214 16.70 -31.02 -25.46
CA ARG A 214 16.95 -32.42 -25.81
C ARG A 214 16.66 -32.68 -27.29
N GLU A 215 15.55 -32.15 -27.80
CA GLU A 215 15.18 -32.24 -29.22
C GLU A 215 16.24 -31.57 -30.11
N ALA A 216 16.59 -30.32 -29.83
CA ALA A 216 17.63 -29.58 -30.57
C ALA A 216 19.00 -30.29 -30.52
N THR A 217 19.37 -30.85 -29.36
CA THR A 217 20.62 -31.63 -29.22
C THR A 217 20.57 -32.90 -30.07
N SER A 218 19.44 -33.62 -30.05
CA SER A 218 19.28 -34.84 -30.85
C SER A 218 19.31 -34.58 -32.35
N GLU A 219 18.71 -33.47 -32.79
CA GLU A 219 18.72 -33.03 -34.18
C GLU A 219 20.14 -32.65 -34.62
N ALA A 220 20.86 -31.86 -33.81
CA ALA A 220 22.24 -31.47 -34.08
C ALA A 220 23.17 -32.69 -34.18
N VAL A 221 23.07 -33.64 -33.23
CA VAL A 221 23.84 -34.88 -33.26
C VAL A 221 23.51 -35.70 -34.51
N HIS A 222 22.23 -35.83 -34.85
CA HIS A 222 21.84 -36.58 -36.04
C HIS A 222 22.40 -35.96 -37.33
N ASN A 223 22.33 -34.63 -37.45
CA ASN A 223 22.87 -33.91 -38.61
C ASN A 223 24.40 -34.06 -38.68
N ALA A 224 25.12 -33.93 -37.56
CA ALA A 224 26.56 -34.14 -37.52
C ALA A 224 26.96 -35.57 -37.95
N ILE A 225 26.22 -36.60 -37.52
CA ILE A 225 26.46 -37.99 -37.96
C ILE A 225 26.22 -38.16 -39.46
N LYS A 226 25.16 -37.54 -40.01
CA LYS A 226 24.88 -37.57 -41.45
C LYS A 226 26.00 -36.92 -42.24
N GLU A 227 26.47 -35.76 -41.79
CA GLU A 227 27.56 -35.02 -42.42
C GLU A 227 28.88 -35.81 -42.39
N PHE A 228 29.27 -36.32 -41.21
CA PHE A 228 30.47 -37.16 -41.06
C PHE A 228 30.46 -38.38 -41.99
N LYS A 229 29.31 -39.04 -42.15
CA LYS A 229 29.17 -40.17 -43.09
C LYS A 229 29.28 -39.75 -44.55
N ALA A 230 28.81 -38.55 -44.90
CA ALA A 230 28.84 -38.06 -46.26
C ALA A 230 30.24 -37.61 -46.70
N THR A 231 31.05 -37.09 -45.77
CA THR A 231 32.37 -36.52 -46.06
C THR A 231 33.49 -37.48 -45.62
N GLU A 232 33.73 -37.60 -44.32
CA GLU A 232 34.91 -38.29 -43.79
C GLU A 232 34.91 -39.79 -44.07
N VAL A 233 33.77 -40.48 -43.91
CA VAL A 233 33.70 -41.93 -44.20
C VAL A 233 33.99 -42.20 -45.68
N LYS A 234 33.48 -41.35 -46.57
CA LYS A 234 33.68 -41.49 -48.01
C LYS A 234 35.13 -41.22 -48.41
N GLU A 235 35.76 -40.20 -47.83
CA GLU A 235 37.18 -39.92 -48.04
C GLU A 235 38.06 -41.07 -47.53
N LEU A 236 37.71 -41.66 -46.38
CA LEU A 236 38.44 -42.79 -45.82
C LEU A 236 38.31 -44.05 -46.68
N GLU A 237 37.12 -44.28 -47.25
CA GLU A 237 36.86 -45.39 -48.18
C GLU A 237 37.69 -45.25 -49.46
N GLU A 238 37.75 -44.05 -50.04
CA GLU A 238 38.59 -43.73 -51.20
C GLU A 238 40.07 -43.97 -50.91
N LYS A 239 40.59 -43.41 -49.81
CA LYS A 239 41.98 -43.63 -49.35
C LYS A 239 42.30 -45.11 -49.12
N ALA A 240 41.37 -45.87 -48.54
CA ALA A 240 41.57 -47.30 -48.31
C ALA A 240 41.62 -48.08 -49.63
N SER A 241 40.79 -47.71 -50.61
CA SER A 241 40.81 -48.28 -51.96
C SER A 241 42.13 -47.98 -52.68
N ASP A 242 42.65 -46.75 -52.55
CA ASP A 242 43.94 -46.35 -53.13
C ASP A 242 45.11 -47.14 -52.52
N ILE A 243 45.11 -47.31 -51.19
CA ILE A 243 46.12 -48.13 -50.49
C ILE A 243 46.04 -49.59 -50.95
N ALA A 244 44.84 -50.16 -51.03
CA ALA A 244 44.66 -51.54 -51.47
C ALA A 244 45.15 -51.74 -52.91
N SER A 245 44.80 -50.81 -53.81
CA SER A 245 45.24 -50.82 -55.21
C SER A 245 46.76 -50.69 -55.32
N SER A 246 47.35 -49.72 -54.60
CA SER A 246 48.80 -49.52 -54.55
C SER A 246 49.53 -50.75 -54.00
N THR A 247 48.97 -51.42 -52.99
CA THR A 247 49.54 -52.64 -52.42
C THR A 247 49.54 -53.79 -53.43
N ILE A 248 48.46 -53.96 -54.18
CA ILE A 248 48.38 -54.98 -55.24
C ILE A 248 49.42 -54.68 -56.33
N ILE A 249 49.52 -53.42 -56.76
CA ILE A 249 50.51 -52.98 -57.77
C ILE A 249 51.94 -53.24 -57.27
N TYR A 250 52.23 -52.90 -56.02
CA TYR A 250 53.54 -53.13 -55.40
C TYR A 250 53.91 -54.62 -55.36
N ASN A 251 52.97 -55.48 -54.97
CA ASN A 251 53.20 -56.93 -54.96
C ASN A 251 53.50 -57.47 -56.35
N ILE A 252 52.75 -57.02 -57.39
CA ILE A 252 53.04 -57.38 -58.78
C ILE A 252 54.43 -56.88 -59.20
N PHE A 253 54.80 -55.65 -58.84
CA PHE A 253 56.11 -55.08 -59.13
C PHE A 253 57.25 -55.91 -58.54
N CYS A 254 57.11 -56.38 -57.30
CA CYS A 254 58.12 -57.21 -56.64
C CYS A 254 58.20 -58.64 -57.21
N GLU A 255 57.05 -59.27 -57.51
CA GLU A 255 57.00 -60.67 -57.96
C GLU A 255 57.20 -60.84 -59.48
N HIS A 256 56.88 -59.81 -60.27
CA HIS A 256 56.89 -59.82 -61.72
C HIS A 256 57.60 -58.58 -62.30
N PRO A 257 58.94 -58.49 -62.21
CA PRO A 257 59.71 -57.30 -62.60
C PRO A 257 59.62 -56.94 -64.09
N ASP A 258 59.24 -57.90 -64.95
CA ASP A 258 59.09 -57.71 -66.40
C ASP A 258 57.66 -57.32 -66.83
N PHE A 259 56.74 -57.12 -65.86
CA PHE A 259 55.36 -56.73 -66.16
C PHE A 259 55.29 -55.30 -66.73
N ASP A 260 54.56 -55.12 -67.85
CA ASP A 260 54.36 -53.80 -68.47
C ASP A 260 53.23 -53.03 -67.78
N PHE A 261 53.58 -52.17 -66.83
CA PHE A 261 52.63 -51.32 -66.09
C PHE A 261 51.99 -50.21 -66.94
N SER A 262 52.50 -49.94 -68.15
CA SER A 262 51.93 -48.92 -69.06
C SER A 262 50.48 -49.22 -69.44
N ILE A 263 50.07 -50.49 -69.39
CA ILE A 263 48.69 -50.91 -69.69
C ILE A 263 47.68 -50.46 -68.62
N LEU A 264 48.14 -50.12 -67.41
CA LEU A 264 47.31 -49.73 -66.27
C LEU A 264 47.11 -48.21 -66.18
N GLY A 265 47.80 -47.43 -67.03
CA GLY A 265 47.67 -45.97 -67.13
C GLY A 265 48.85 -45.19 -66.56
N GLU A 266 48.93 -43.91 -66.91
CA GLU A 266 50.06 -43.01 -66.59
C GLU A 266 50.30 -42.89 -65.07
N ASP A 267 49.24 -42.76 -64.27
CA ASP A 267 49.34 -42.58 -62.82
C ASP A 267 50.01 -43.79 -62.11
N VAL A 268 49.75 -45.01 -62.61
CA VAL A 268 50.38 -46.24 -62.09
C VAL A 268 51.84 -46.31 -62.52
N VAL A 269 52.15 -45.86 -63.73
CA VAL A 269 53.53 -45.79 -64.23
C VAL A 269 54.37 -44.82 -63.41
N GLU A 270 53.85 -43.63 -63.12
CA GLU A 270 54.51 -42.63 -62.27
C GLU A 270 54.75 -43.18 -60.85
N LEU A 271 53.74 -43.84 -60.26
CA LEU A 271 53.85 -44.49 -58.95
C LEU A 271 54.97 -45.56 -58.94
N VAL A 272 55.01 -46.46 -59.92
CA VAL A 272 56.04 -47.51 -60.01
C VAL A 272 57.43 -46.93 -60.24
N GLN A 273 57.55 -45.87 -61.05
CA GLN A 273 58.82 -45.16 -61.24
C GLN A 273 59.34 -44.56 -59.94
N SER A 274 58.47 -43.96 -59.13
CA SER A 274 58.86 -43.40 -57.82
C SER A 274 59.50 -44.44 -56.89
N TRP A 275 58.97 -45.67 -56.87
CA TRP A 275 59.55 -46.76 -56.08
C TRP A 275 60.90 -47.23 -56.63
N LYS A 276 61.07 -47.22 -57.96
CA LYS A 276 62.33 -47.59 -58.62
C LYS A 276 63.46 -46.62 -58.25
N GLU A 277 63.17 -45.32 -58.28
CA GLU A 277 64.12 -44.26 -57.89
C GLU A 277 64.53 -44.35 -56.41
N ASP A 278 63.62 -44.74 -55.50
CA ASP A 278 63.93 -44.94 -54.08
C ASP A 278 64.76 -46.21 -53.84
N THR A 279 64.52 -47.27 -54.61
CA THR A 279 65.28 -48.54 -54.50
C THR A 279 66.73 -48.37 -54.97
N ASP A 280 66.94 -47.57 -56.03
CA ASP A 280 68.27 -47.26 -56.57
C ASP A 280 69.10 -46.36 -55.63
N LYS A 281 68.46 -45.62 -54.71
CA LYS A 281 69.15 -44.78 -53.70
C LYS A 281 69.53 -45.52 -52.41
N ALA A 282 68.88 -46.63 -52.07
CA ALA A 282 69.19 -47.42 -50.87
C ALA A 282 70.41 -48.35 -51.02
N GLY A 283 71.00 -48.43 -52.22
CA GLY A 283 72.15 -49.29 -52.54
C GLY A 283 73.54 -48.68 -52.29
N ASP A 284 73.65 -47.44 -51.79
CA ASP A 284 74.93 -46.70 -51.72
C ASP A 284 75.44 -46.39 -50.29
N ASP A 285 74.95 -47.08 -49.25
CA ASP A 285 75.56 -47.02 -47.91
C ASP A 285 76.36 -48.31 -47.62
N GLY A 286 77.52 -48.42 -48.28
CA GLY A 286 78.51 -49.45 -48.02
C GLY A 286 79.57 -48.99 -47.00
N ALA A 287 79.79 -49.74 -45.91
CA ALA A 287 81.11 -49.93 -45.29
C ALA A 287 81.13 -51.07 -44.24
N SER A 288 81.75 -52.19 -44.66
CA SER A 288 82.43 -53.32 -44.00
C SER A 288 82.43 -53.54 -42.46
N PRO A 289 82.34 -54.82 -42.01
CA PRO A 289 82.68 -55.19 -40.63
C PRO A 289 84.19 -55.46 -40.48
N SER A 290 84.77 -55.09 -39.34
CA SER A 290 86.13 -55.49 -38.95
C SER A 290 86.14 -55.99 -37.51
N SER A 291 86.57 -57.26 -37.37
CA SER A 291 87.06 -58.02 -36.20
C SER A 291 86.14 -58.23 -34.99
#